data_AF-A0A955XQR1-F1
#
_entry.id   AF-A0A955XQR1-F1
#
_cell.length_a   1.000
_cell.length_b   1.000
_cell.length_c   1.000
_cell.angle_alpha   90.00
_cell.angle_beta   90.00
_cell.angle_gamma   90.00
#
_symmetry.space_group_name_H-M   'P 1'
#
loop_
_entity.id
_entity.type
_entity.pdbx_description
1 polymer ?
#
loop_
_entity_poly.entity_id
_entity_poly.type
_entity_poly.pdbx_seq_one_letter_code
_entity_poly.pdbx_strand_id
1 'polypeptide(L)'
;MNVKLDRLSAQDTSFLFAESPVAHMHVGSLVIFEDTGFSEEDFQRHILSRLHLVPRFRKKLAWVPYGQGRPVWVDDPHFDIRFHVRFTGLPKPGGLEQATRLMGRVMSVPLDRTRPLWELWVFDLPDGKKGLIQKTHHCLIDGVSGVDLGTVLLDLSDKSPRTPPKAWSPEDPPSKPELLWRTWFERATKLASPIGLLKSAQAAIAGSEAWERTQEVVAGLAVFGKAMRERAPRTSLNVPIKAHRRFDAVQADLGRIKEIKRAFDCTVNDV
;
A
#
# COMPACT_ATOMS: atom_id res chain seq x y z
N MET A 1 18.57 -9.08 24.22
CA MET A 1 17.46 -9.26 23.25
C MET A 1 17.74 -8.40 22.03
N ASN A 2 18.19 -9.00 20.92
CA ASN A 2 18.51 -8.27 19.69
C ASN A 2 17.31 -8.32 18.76
N VAL A 3 16.23 -7.58 19.09
CA VAL A 3 15.03 -7.52 18.25
C VAL A 3 15.37 -6.63 17.05
N LYS A 4 15.62 -7.27 15.91
CA LYS A 4 15.86 -6.64 14.61
C LYS A 4 14.73 -5.65 14.32
N LEU A 5 15.08 -4.40 13.98
CA LEU A 5 14.08 -3.42 13.58
C LEU A 5 13.38 -3.87 12.30
N ASP A 6 12.05 -3.83 12.32
CA ASP A 6 11.20 -4.16 11.19
C ASP A 6 11.18 -3.00 10.17
N ARG A 7 12.32 -2.80 9.52
CA ARG A 7 12.60 -1.64 8.68
C ARG A 7 11.94 -1.77 7.32
N LEU A 8 11.38 -0.66 6.82
CA LEU A 8 10.82 -0.60 5.48
C LEU A 8 11.87 -0.98 4.43
N SER A 9 11.43 -1.64 3.37
CA SER A 9 12.28 -1.90 2.20
C SER A 9 12.65 -0.57 1.52
N ALA A 10 13.63 -0.60 0.62
CA ALA A 10 14.04 0.61 -0.10
C ALA A 10 12.92 1.09 -1.03
N GLN A 11 12.22 0.15 -1.67
CA GLN A 11 11.07 0.39 -2.53
C GLN A 11 9.90 0.98 -1.75
N ASP A 12 9.50 0.37 -0.63
CA ASP A 12 8.41 0.89 0.22
C ASP A 12 8.69 2.32 0.71
N THR A 13 9.95 2.57 1.07
CA THR A 13 10.40 3.90 1.49
C THR A 13 10.35 4.90 0.34
N SER A 14 10.65 4.49 -0.89
CA SER A 14 10.64 5.38 -2.05
C SER A 14 9.24 5.96 -2.31
N PHE A 15 8.18 5.18 -2.11
CA PHE A 15 6.80 5.65 -2.25
C PHE A 15 6.45 6.75 -1.25
N LEU A 16 6.93 6.64 -0.01
CA LEU A 16 6.70 7.68 1.01
C LEU A 16 7.36 9.02 0.64
N PHE A 17 8.49 8.97 -0.08
CA PHE A 17 9.22 10.16 -0.53
C PHE A 17 8.75 10.68 -1.89
N ALA A 18 8.21 9.81 -2.75
CA ALA A 18 7.61 10.19 -4.03
C ALA A 18 6.23 10.85 -3.85
N GLU A 19 5.51 10.52 -2.77
CA GLU A 19 4.22 11.13 -2.44
C GLU A 19 4.34 12.66 -2.26
N SER A 20 3.38 13.37 -2.83
CA SER A 20 3.26 14.84 -2.73
C SER A 20 1.82 15.24 -2.46
N PRO A 21 1.55 16.50 -2.06
CA PRO A 21 0.17 16.96 -1.81
C PRO A 21 -0.79 16.80 -2.99
N VAL A 22 -0.29 16.65 -4.23
CA VAL A 22 -1.10 16.49 -5.44
C VAL A 22 -1.04 15.09 -6.06
N ALA A 23 -0.06 14.27 -5.65
CA ALA A 23 0.17 12.92 -6.13
C ALA A 23 0.39 12.00 -4.93
N HIS A 24 -0.70 11.43 -4.44
CA HIS A 24 -0.70 10.48 -3.33
C HIS A 24 -0.26 9.10 -3.80
N MET A 25 0.45 8.36 -2.94
CA MET A 25 0.97 7.02 -3.24
C MET A 25 0.13 5.94 -2.55
N HIS A 26 -1.19 6.04 -2.69
CA HIS A 26 -2.13 4.99 -2.34
C HIS A 26 -2.79 4.39 -3.57
N VAL A 27 -3.06 3.09 -3.51
CA VAL A 27 -3.97 2.41 -4.42
C VAL A 27 -5.36 2.36 -3.80
N GLY A 28 -6.36 2.16 -4.64
CA GLY A 28 -7.68 1.83 -4.13
C GLY A 28 -8.52 1.09 -5.15
N SER A 29 -9.52 0.39 -4.62
CA SER A 29 -10.50 -0.36 -5.38
C SER A 29 -11.90 0.04 -4.96
N LEU A 30 -12.85 -0.01 -5.90
CA LEU A 30 -14.28 0.07 -5.64
C LEU A 30 -14.88 -1.29 -5.95
N VAL A 31 -15.37 -1.98 -4.93
CA VAL A 31 -15.98 -3.30 -5.03
C VAL A 31 -17.47 -3.18 -4.70
N ILE A 32 -18.32 -3.82 -5.49
CA ILE A 32 -19.76 -3.88 -5.26
C ILE A 32 -20.11 -5.32 -4.95
N PHE A 33 -20.77 -5.52 -3.81
CA PHE A 33 -21.27 -6.80 -3.37
C PHE A 33 -22.78 -6.87 -3.57
N GLU A 34 -23.24 -8.01 -4.06
CA GLU A 34 -24.66 -8.38 -4.03
C GLU A 34 -25.11 -8.67 -2.60
N ASP A 35 -26.41 -8.62 -2.35
CA ASP A 35 -27.06 -8.67 -1.03
C ASP A 35 -26.28 -9.47 0.01
N THR A 36 -25.65 -8.73 0.93
CA THR A 36 -24.68 -9.30 1.87
C THR A 36 -25.25 -9.54 3.26
N GLY A 37 -26.41 -8.93 3.58
CA GLY A 37 -27.09 -9.07 4.88
C GLY A 37 -26.28 -8.74 6.14
N PHE A 38 -25.04 -8.24 6.05
CA PHE A 38 -24.19 -8.01 7.22
C PHE A 38 -24.45 -6.66 7.89
N SER A 39 -24.41 -6.66 9.23
CA SER A 39 -24.38 -5.43 10.03
C SER A 39 -22.99 -4.79 10.03
N GLU A 40 -22.91 -3.53 10.47
CA GLU A 40 -21.61 -2.86 10.65
C GLU A 40 -20.70 -3.62 11.60
N GLU A 41 -21.25 -4.13 12.71
CA GLU A 41 -20.48 -4.92 13.67
C GLU A 41 -20.04 -6.27 13.10
N ASP A 42 -20.85 -6.92 12.27
CA ASP A 42 -20.47 -8.17 11.58
C ASP A 42 -19.23 -7.95 10.71
N PHE A 43 -19.23 -6.90 9.90
CA PHE A 43 -18.12 -6.60 9.00
C PHE A 43 -16.85 -6.23 9.79
N GLN A 44 -16.96 -5.39 10.82
CA GLN A 44 -15.81 -5.07 11.68
C GLN A 44 -15.24 -6.31 12.37
N ARG A 45 -16.10 -7.20 12.90
CA ARG A 45 -15.67 -8.48 13.48
C ARG A 45 -14.97 -9.37 12.44
N HIS A 46 -15.49 -9.43 11.21
CA HIS A 46 -14.89 -10.17 10.10
C HIS A 46 -13.50 -9.66 9.75
N ILE A 47 -13.28 -8.33 9.75
CA ILE A 47 -11.95 -7.76 9.52
C ILE A 47 -11.02 -8.12 10.68
N LEU A 48 -11.45 -7.85 11.91
CA LEU A 48 -10.66 -8.09 13.12
C LEU A 48 -10.20 -9.56 13.24
N SER A 49 -11.06 -10.51 12.86
CA SER A 49 -10.72 -11.94 12.92
C SER A 49 -9.58 -12.31 11.99
N ARG A 50 -9.38 -11.59 10.87
CA ARG A 50 -8.37 -11.91 9.84
C ARG A 50 -7.14 -11.01 9.86
N LEU A 51 -7.14 -9.89 10.57
CA LEU A 51 -5.98 -8.98 10.64
C LEU A 51 -4.68 -9.65 11.15
N HIS A 52 -4.77 -10.77 11.87
CA HIS A 52 -3.58 -11.53 12.26
C HIS A 52 -2.88 -12.23 11.09
N LEU A 53 -3.57 -12.43 9.96
CA LEU A 53 -3.01 -12.94 8.70
C LEU A 53 -2.19 -11.85 7.98
N VAL A 54 -2.48 -10.59 8.27
CA VAL A 54 -1.77 -9.42 7.73
C VAL A 54 -1.32 -8.47 8.85
N PRO A 55 -0.34 -8.86 9.68
CA PRO A 55 0.07 -8.07 10.86
C PRO A 55 0.45 -6.62 10.54
N ARG A 56 0.94 -6.35 9.33
CA ARG A 56 1.25 -5.00 8.80
C ARG A 56 0.09 -4.02 8.93
N PHE A 57 -1.16 -4.48 8.86
CA PHE A 57 -2.35 -3.63 8.92
C PHE A 57 -2.65 -3.11 10.33
N ARG A 58 -1.95 -3.60 11.36
CA ARG A 58 -1.98 -3.04 12.73
C ARG A 58 -0.73 -2.21 13.05
N LYS A 59 0.17 -2.02 12.07
CA LYS A 59 1.41 -1.27 12.24
C LYS A 59 1.36 0.11 11.62
N LYS A 60 2.00 1.08 12.27
CA LYS A 60 2.23 2.43 11.77
C LYS A 60 3.72 2.67 11.50
N LEU A 61 4.02 3.80 10.85
CA LEU A 61 5.38 4.21 10.58
C LEU A 61 6.01 4.91 11.79
N ALA A 62 7.19 4.47 12.20
CA ALA A 62 8.07 5.19 13.10
C ALA A 62 9.31 5.69 12.35
N TRP A 63 9.53 7.00 12.39
CA TRP A 63 10.64 7.65 11.70
C TRP A 63 11.88 7.66 12.59
N VAL A 64 13.02 7.25 12.02
CA VAL A 64 14.31 7.38 12.71
C VAL A 64 14.67 8.88 12.76
N PRO A 65 15.01 9.44 13.93
CA PRO A 65 15.38 10.85 14.06
C PRO A 65 16.48 11.29 13.09
N TYR A 66 16.41 12.54 12.66
CA TYR A 66 17.39 13.19 11.78
C TYR A 66 17.64 12.48 10.45
N GLY A 67 16.67 11.70 9.96
CA GLY A 67 16.79 10.97 8.70
C GLY A 67 17.89 9.91 8.69
N GLN A 68 18.33 9.44 9.86
CA GLN A 68 19.46 8.49 9.98
C GLN A 68 19.12 7.07 9.54
N GLY A 69 17.90 6.81 9.10
CA GLY A 69 17.52 5.52 8.56
C GLY A 69 16.17 5.56 7.89
N ARG A 70 15.88 4.52 7.09
CA ARG A 70 14.54 4.27 6.58
C ARG A 70 13.56 4.11 7.75
N PRO A 71 12.29 4.51 7.58
CA PRO A 71 11.27 4.29 8.60
C PRO A 71 11.17 2.81 8.98
N VAL A 72 10.62 2.55 10.17
CA VAL A 72 10.36 1.19 10.65
C VAL A 72 8.88 1.02 10.93
N TRP A 73 8.39 -0.20 10.81
CA TRP A 73 7.05 -0.57 11.19
C TRP A 73 7.00 -0.89 12.68
N VAL A 74 6.06 -0.26 13.39
CA VAL A 74 5.80 -0.51 14.81
C VAL A 74 4.32 -0.76 15.01
N ASP A 75 3.95 -1.59 15.97
CA ASP A 75 2.55 -1.77 16.33
C ASP A 75 1.93 -0.42 16.73
N ASP A 76 0.66 -0.21 16.38
CA ASP A 76 -0.08 0.96 16.86
C ASP A 76 -0.76 0.61 18.20
N PRO A 77 -0.27 1.10 19.36
CA PRO A 77 -0.89 0.81 20.66
C PRO A 77 -2.31 1.38 20.79
N HIS A 78 -2.70 2.27 19.88
CA HIS A 78 -4.02 2.89 19.82
C HIS A 78 -4.80 2.48 18.57
N PHE A 79 -4.54 1.28 18.03
CA PHE A 79 -5.26 0.74 16.90
C PHE A 79 -6.77 0.66 17.20
N ASP A 80 -7.58 1.33 16.39
CA ASP A 80 -9.04 1.29 16.46
C ASP A 80 -9.60 0.95 15.09
N ILE A 81 -10.28 -0.19 14.99
CA ILE A 81 -10.87 -0.66 13.72
C ILE A 81 -11.88 0.35 13.15
N ARG A 82 -12.56 1.13 13.99
CA ARG A 82 -13.58 2.11 13.58
C ARG A 82 -12.97 3.34 12.89
N PHE A 83 -11.68 3.59 13.12
CA PHE A 83 -10.95 4.61 12.36
C PHE A 83 -10.71 4.14 10.92
N HIS A 84 -10.41 2.85 10.75
CA HIS A 84 -10.06 2.28 9.45
C HIS A 84 -11.28 1.81 8.66
N VAL A 85 -12.34 1.32 9.32
CA VAL A 85 -13.57 0.85 8.71
C VAL A 85 -14.68 1.86 8.97
N ARG A 86 -15.05 2.60 7.93
CA ARG A 86 -15.99 3.72 7.99
C ARG A 86 -17.26 3.34 7.24
N PHE A 87 -18.40 3.41 7.92
CA PHE A 87 -19.70 3.30 7.29
C PHE A 87 -20.21 4.69 6.91
N THR A 88 -20.69 4.84 5.68
CA THR A 88 -21.14 6.13 5.16
C THR A 88 -22.34 5.97 4.24
N GLY A 89 -23.22 6.98 4.23
CA GLY A 89 -24.34 7.04 3.30
C GLY A 89 -23.95 7.73 2.00
N LEU A 90 -24.53 7.27 0.89
CA LEU A 90 -24.48 8.01 -0.37
C LEU A 90 -25.65 9.01 -0.46
N PRO A 91 -25.45 10.20 -1.06
CA PRO A 91 -26.57 11.07 -1.39
C PRO A 91 -27.51 10.35 -2.37
N LYS A 92 -28.82 10.59 -2.25
CA LYS A 92 -29.81 10.02 -3.19
C LYS A 92 -29.47 10.44 -4.64
N PRO A 93 -29.68 9.55 -5.64
CA PRO A 93 -30.30 8.23 -5.55
C PRO A 93 -29.39 7.11 -5.00
N GLY A 94 -28.10 7.38 -4.76
CA GLY A 94 -27.17 6.44 -4.13
C GLY A 94 -26.66 5.34 -5.06
N GLY A 95 -26.64 5.56 -6.37
CA GLY A 95 -26.16 4.59 -7.35
C GLY A 95 -24.65 4.69 -7.62
N LEU A 96 -24.21 4.02 -8.70
CA LEU A 96 -22.80 3.95 -9.10
C LEU A 96 -22.17 5.34 -9.29
N GLU A 97 -22.90 6.31 -9.83
CA GLU A 97 -22.44 7.69 -10.00
C GLU A 97 -22.07 8.36 -8.66
N GLN A 98 -22.87 8.14 -7.61
CA GLN A 98 -22.57 8.68 -6.28
C GLN A 98 -21.41 7.92 -5.62
N ALA A 99 -21.28 6.62 -5.89
CA ALA A 99 -20.16 5.81 -5.45
C ALA A 99 -18.83 6.24 -6.08
N THR A 100 -18.77 6.49 -7.40
CA THR A 100 -17.56 6.97 -8.08
C THR A 100 -17.17 8.38 -7.64
N ARG A 101 -18.14 9.25 -7.33
CA ARG A 101 -17.87 10.55 -6.69
C ARG A 101 -17.30 10.41 -5.29
N LEU A 102 -17.81 9.47 -4.49
CA LEU A 102 -17.24 9.16 -3.17
C LEU A 102 -15.79 8.65 -3.32
N MET A 103 -15.55 7.72 -4.24
CA MET A 103 -14.21 7.21 -4.57
C MET A 103 -13.25 8.36 -4.93
N GLY A 104 -13.67 9.29 -5.78
CA GLY A 104 -12.89 10.48 -6.10
C GLY A 104 -12.52 11.31 -4.87
N ARG A 105 -13.47 11.57 -3.95
CA ARG A 105 -13.19 12.29 -2.70
C ARG A 105 -12.22 11.52 -1.81
N VAL A 106 -12.46 10.24 -1.57
CA VAL A 106 -11.63 9.38 -0.72
C VAL A 106 -10.19 9.31 -1.25
N MET A 107 -10.01 9.17 -2.56
CA MET A 107 -8.69 9.10 -3.20
C MET A 107 -7.98 10.45 -3.33
N SER A 108 -8.69 11.56 -3.11
CA SER A 108 -8.10 12.92 -3.14
C SER A 108 -7.41 13.32 -1.84
N VAL A 109 -7.71 12.62 -0.74
CA VAL A 109 -7.17 12.91 0.60
C VAL A 109 -6.00 11.97 0.88
N PRO A 110 -4.84 12.43 1.38
CA PRO A 110 -3.76 11.53 1.76
C PRO A 110 -4.13 10.70 3.00
N LEU A 111 -3.50 9.54 3.17
CA LEU A 111 -3.64 8.75 4.40
C LEU A 111 -2.85 9.40 5.55
N ASP A 112 -3.38 9.31 6.76
CA ASP A 112 -2.70 9.77 7.97
C ASP A 112 -1.53 8.85 8.33
N ARG A 113 -0.30 9.34 8.13
CA ARG A 113 0.95 8.60 8.38
C ARG A 113 1.24 8.34 9.87
N THR A 114 0.43 8.86 10.78
CA THR A 114 0.51 8.55 12.22
C THR A 114 -0.27 7.28 12.59
N ARG A 115 -1.00 6.70 11.63
CA ARG A 115 -1.84 5.49 11.77
C ARG A 115 -1.40 4.42 10.78
N PRO A 116 -1.89 3.17 10.92
CA PRO A 116 -1.79 2.19 9.85
C PRO A 116 -2.37 2.72 8.54
N LEU A 117 -1.64 2.53 7.45
CA LEU A 117 -1.86 3.24 6.18
C LEU A 117 -2.90 2.55 5.28
N TRP A 118 -4.12 2.40 5.78
CA TRP A 118 -5.24 1.84 5.03
C TRP A 118 -6.59 2.34 5.57
N GLU A 119 -7.59 2.34 4.69
CA GLU A 119 -8.99 2.66 4.99
C GLU A 119 -9.92 1.76 4.18
N LEU A 120 -11.06 1.41 4.78
CA LEU A 120 -12.22 0.80 4.15
C LEU A 120 -13.42 1.71 4.35
N TRP A 121 -14.12 2.04 3.27
CA TRP A 121 -15.35 2.81 3.29
C TRP A 121 -16.48 1.93 2.77
N VAL A 122 -17.42 1.61 3.65
CA VAL A 122 -18.58 0.79 3.34
C VAL A 122 -19.81 1.69 3.21
N PHE A 123 -20.64 1.45 2.20
CA PHE A 123 -21.86 2.21 1.97
C PHE A 123 -22.93 1.34 1.32
N ASP A 124 -24.19 1.73 1.54
CA ASP A 124 -25.32 1.05 0.92
C ASP A 124 -25.56 1.55 -0.51
N LEU A 125 -25.99 0.63 -1.36
CA LEU A 125 -26.44 0.84 -2.72
C LEU A 125 -27.92 0.36 -2.82
N PRO A 126 -28.65 0.73 -3.89
CA PRO A 126 -29.97 0.18 -4.17
C PRO A 126 -30.00 -1.35 -4.23
N ASP A 127 -31.19 -1.93 -4.09
CA ASP A 127 -31.45 -3.37 -4.17
C ASP A 127 -30.68 -4.21 -3.12
N GLY A 128 -30.40 -3.63 -1.95
CA GLY A 128 -29.69 -4.30 -0.85
C GLY A 128 -28.19 -4.51 -1.08
N LYS A 129 -27.64 -3.97 -2.19
CA LYS A 129 -26.22 -4.07 -2.51
C LYS A 129 -25.39 -3.21 -1.54
N LYS A 130 -24.12 -3.60 -1.36
CA LYS A 130 -23.15 -2.79 -0.60
C LYS A 130 -21.94 -2.46 -1.47
N GLY A 131 -21.46 -1.24 -1.35
CA GLY A 131 -20.19 -0.82 -1.93
C GLY A 131 -19.10 -0.77 -0.88
N LEU A 132 -17.89 -1.10 -1.30
CA LEU A 132 -16.66 -1.01 -0.52
C LEU A 132 -15.62 -0.26 -1.33
N ILE A 133 -15.16 0.86 -0.79
CA ILE A 133 -13.91 1.48 -1.26
C ILE A 133 -12.81 1.03 -0.32
N GLN A 134 -11.81 0.35 -0.86
CA GLN A 134 -10.58 0.02 -0.16
C GLN A 134 -9.49 0.96 -0.65
N LYS A 135 -8.71 1.49 0.29
CA LYS A 135 -7.60 2.40 0.01
C LYS A 135 -6.41 2.02 0.88
N THR A 136 -5.27 1.76 0.25
CA THR A 136 -4.06 1.28 0.92
C THR A 136 -2.85 2.02 0.38
N HIS A 137 -1.93 2.46 1.25
CA HIS A 137 -0.68 3.07 0.79
C HIS A 137 0.25 2.03 0.15
N HIS A 138 0.91 2.37 -0.95
CA HIS A 138 1.80 1.48 -1.71
C HIS A 138 2.87 0.80 -0.85
N CYS A 139 3.42 1.51 0.13
CA CYS A 139 4.42 0.96 1.05
C CYS A 139 3.93 -0.24 1.90
N LEU A 140 2.62 -0.49 1.97
CA LEU A 140 2.04 -1.62 2.68
C LEU A 140 1.93 -2.89 1.80
N ILE A 141 1.89 -2.73 0.47
CA ILE A 141 1.52 -3.78 -0.48
C ILE A 141 2.58 -4.09 -1.55
N ASP A 142 3.52 -3.19 -1.85
CA ASP A 142 4.50 -3.36 -2.95
C ASP A 142 5.76 -4.18 -2.60
N GLY A 143 5.74 -4.90 -1.47
CA GLY A 143 6.74 -5.93 -1.18
C GLY A 143 6.45 -7.22 -1.94
N VAL A 144 7.47 -8.09 -2.06
CA VAL A 144 7.45 -9.42 -2.73
C VAL A 144 6.27 -10.35 -2.29
N SER A 145 5.52 -9.98 -1.26
CA SER A 145 4.35 -10.72 -0.79
C SER A 145 2.99 -10.21 -1.26
N GLY A 146 2.82 -8.99 -1.82
CA GLY A 146 1.64 -8.55 -2.57
C GLY A 146 0.21 -8.73 -1.98
N VAL A 147 0.07 -9.19 -0.74
CA VAL A 147 -1.24 -9.48 -0.12
C VAL A 147 -1.89 -8.14 0.27
N ASP A 148 -2.73 -7.63 -0.62
CA ASP A 148 -3.61 -6.51 -0.31
C ASP A 148 -4.77 -6.97 0.59
N LEU A 149 -5.35 -6.05 1.35
CA LEU A 149 -6.48 -6.31 2.24
C LEU A 149 -7.61 -7.01 1.48
N GLY A 150 -7.86 -6.66 0.22
CA GLY A 150 -8.85 -7.33 -0.63
C GLY A 150 -8.71 -8.86 -0.69
N THR A 151 -7.48 -9.38 -0.70
CA THR A 151 -7.22 -10.84 -0.70
C THR A 151 -7.42 -11.51 0.66
N VAL A 152 -7.42 -10.72 1.74
CA VAL A 152 -7.73 -11.20 3.10
C VAL A 152 -9.21 -11.00 3.45
N LEU A 153 -9.85 -10.00 2.86
CA LEU A 153 -11.26 -9.70 3.08
C LEU A 153 -12.17 -10.74 2.45
N LEU A 154 -11.77 -11.28 1.29
CA LEU A 154 -12.58 -12.11 0.44
C LEU A 154 -12.12 -13.56 0.48
N ASP A 155 -13.09 -14.44 0.67
CA ASP A 155 -12.91 -15.88 0.53
C ASP A 155 -13.27 -16.26 -0.92
N LEU A 156 -12.51 -17.18 -1.53
CA LEU A 156 -12.76 -17.64 -2.92
C LEU A 156 -14.03 -18.49 -3.05
N SER A 157 -14.56 -18.98 -1.92
CA SER A 157 -15.80 -19.76 -1.84
C SER A 157 -16.52 -19.45 -0.53
N ASP A 158 -17.84 -19.48 -0.60
CA ASP A 158 -18.80 -19.52 0.51
C ASP A 158 -18.53 -20.61 1.56
N LYS A 159 -17.82 -21.68 1.19
CA LYS A 159 -17.46 -22.81 2.07
C LYS A 159 -16.13 -22.64 2.78
N SER A 160 -15.45 -21.51 2.60
CA SER A 160 -14.15 -21.30 3.22
C SER A 160 -14.26 -21.34 4.75
N PRO A 161 -13.39 -22.09 5.45
CA PRO A 161 -13.44 -22.17 6.90
C PRO A 161 -13.33 -20.78 7.52
N ARG A 162 -14.23 -20.45 8.44
CA ARG A 162 -14.15 -19.18 9.16
C ARG A 162 -12.80 -19.10 9.89
N THR A 163 -12.00 -18.08 9.56
CA THR A 163 -10.73 -17.87 10.24
C THR A 163 -10.99 -17.47 11.70
N PRO A 164 -10.53 -18.26 12.69
CA PRO A 164 -10.74 -17.92 14.08
C PRO A 164 -9.96 -16.64 14.43
N PRO A 165 -10.54 -15.73 15.23
CA PRO A 165 -9.82 -14.55 15.68
C PRO A 165 -8.63 -14.96 16.55
N LYS A 166 -7.47 -14.34 16.31
CA LYS A 166 -6.30 -14.45 17.19
C LYS A 166 -6.21 -13.21 18.07
N ALA A 167 -6.11 -13.41 19.39
CA ALA A 167 -5.86 -12.32 20.32
C ALA A 167 -4.58 -11.57 19.92
N TRP A 168 -4.63 -10.25 20.03
CA TRP A 168 -3.51 -9.38 19.68
C TRP A 168 -3.32 -8.36 20.79
N SER A 169 -2.07 -8.20 21.21
CA SER A 169 -1.62 -7.13 22.08
C SER A 169 -0.51 -6.40 21.34
N PRO A 170 -0.56 -5.06 21.22
CA PRO A 170 0.49 -4.29 20.58
C PRO A 170 1.78 -4.43 21.37
N GLU A 171 2.90 -4.60 20.68
CA GLU A 171 4.22 -4.36 21.26
C GLU A 171 4.44 -2.86 21.48
N ASP A 172 5.09 -2.49 22.60
CA ASP A 172 5.43 -1.09 22.84
C ASP A 172 6.39 -0.59 21.76
N PRO A 173 6.08 0.52 21.06
CA PRO A 173 6.94 1.04 20.04
C PRO A 173 8.25 1.54 20.67
N PRO A 174 9.42 1.27 20.05
CA PRO A 174 10.69 1.76 20.55
C PRO A 174 10.70 3.30 20.60
N SER A 175 11.35 3.84 21.62
CA SER A 175 11.47 5.29 21.77
C SER A 175 12.33 5.91 20.66
N LYS A 176 12.20 7.23 20.42
CA LYS A 176 13.01 7.92 19.41
C LYS A 176 14.53 7.78 19.64
N PRO A 177 15.07 7.96 20.86
CA PRO A 177 16.49 7.75 21.13
C PRO A 177 16.92 6.30 20.88
N GLU A 178 16.07 5.35 21.25
CA GLU A 178 16.32 3.93 21.02
C GLU A 178 16.38 3.58 19.52
N LEU A 179 15.46 4.09 18.72
CA LEU A 179 15.49 3.93 17.26
C LEU A 179 16.78 4.48 16.64
N LEU A 180 17.24 5.63 17.12
CA LEU A 180 18.48 6.25 16.68
C LEU A 180 19.67 5.36 17.06
N TRP A 181 19.79 4.99 18.34
CA TRP A 181 20.85 4.13 18.85
C TRP A 181 20.93 2.79 18.12
N ARG A 182 19.79 2.09 17.98
CA ARG A 182 19.71 0.83 17.25
C ARG A 182 20.13 0.99 15.79
N THR A 183 19.77 2.09 15.15
CA THR A 183 20.17 2.36 13.75
C THR A 183 21.70 2.59 13.63
N TRP A 184 22.31 3.32 14.57
CA TRP A 184 23.77 3.46 14.64
C TRP A 184 24.48 2.14 14.89
N PHE A 185 23.97 1.34 15.83
CA PHE A 185 24.52 0.03 16.15
C PHE A 185 24.41 -0.95 14.97
N GLU A 186 23.28 -0.98 14.26
CA GLU A 186 23.09 -1.76 13.02
C GLU A 186 24.10 -1.36 11.93
N ARG A 187 24.43 -0.07 11.82
CA ARG A 187 25.47 0.41 10.88
C ARG A 187 26.86 -0.05 11.32
N ALA A 188 27.24 0.22 12.56
CA ALA A 188 28.55 -0.15 13.10
C ALA A 188 28.82 -1.66 12.99
N THR A 189 27.84 -2.49 13.37
CA THR A 189 27.95 -3.96 13.28
C THR A 189 27.99 -4.46 11.83
N LYS A 190 27.28 -3.83 10.89
CA LYS A 190 27.40 -4.17 9.47
C LYS A 190 28.79 -3.85 8.92
N LEU A 191 29.35 -2.69 9.26
CA LEU A 191 30.72 -2.31 8.88
C LEU A 191 31.77 -3.23 9.50
N ALA A 192 31.57 -3.66 10.76
CA ALA A 192 32.49 -4.55 11.47
C ALA A 192 32.29 -6.05 11.17
N SER A 193 31.21 -6.44 10.49
CA SER A 193 30.94 -7.85 10.18
C SER A 193 31.94 -8.38 9.14
N PRO A 194 32.32 -9.68 9.18
CA PRO A 194 33.23 -10.26 8.19
C PRO A 194 32.73 -10.10 6.75
N ILE A 195 31.42 -10.17 6.53
CA ILE A 195 30.77 -9.90 5.23
C ILE A 195 30.86 -8.42 4.86
N GLY A 196 30.71 -7.52 5.83
CA GLY A 196 30.87 -6.08 5.63
C GLY A 196 32.31 -5.70 5.30
N LEU A 197 33.28 -6.29 6.00
CA LEU A 197 34.71 -6.16 5.71
C LEU A 197 35.06 -6.78 4.37
N LEU A 198 34.52 -7.96 4.02
CA LEU A 198 34.66 -8.54 2.69
C LEU A 198 34.02 -7.67 1.60
N LYS A 199 32.84 -7.09 1.82
CA LYS A 199 32.20 -6.16 0.88
C LYS A 199 32.94 -4.84 0.77
N SER A 200 33.54 -4.35 1.86
CA SER A 200 34.33 -3.12 1.90
C SER A 200 35.69 -3.32 1.25
N ALA A 201 36.33 -4.47 1.50
CA ALA A 201 37.56 -4.91 0.84
C ALA A 201 37.30 -5.23 -0.64
N GLN A 202 36.20 -5.90 -0.99
CA GLN A 202 35.75 -6.07 -2.37
C GLN A 202 35.44 -4.72 -3.01
N ALA A 203 34.81 -3.76 -2.32
CA ALA A 203 34.59 -2.43 -2.89
C ALA A 203 35.89 -1.62 -3.07
N ALA A 204 36.88 -1.84 -2.21
CA ALA A 204 38.20 -1.22 -2.30
C ALA A 204 39.12 -1.88 -3.34
N ILE A 205 39.01 -3.20 -3.53
CA ILE A 205 39.79 -3.99 -4.49
C ILE A 205 39.12 -3.97 -5.87
N ALA A 206 37.79 -4.08 -5.91
CA ALA A 206 36.99 -4.08 -7.14
C ALA A 206 36.58 -2.66 -7.53
N GLY A 207 37.56 -1.75 -7.62
CA GLY A 207 37.36 -0.42 -8.21
C GLY A 207 36.70 -0.43 -9.59
N SER A 208 36.57 -1.61 -10.23
CA SER A 208 35.81 -1.89 -11.46
C SER A 208 34.48 -2.67 -11.27
N GLU A 209 34.35 -3.69 -10.41
CA GLU A 209 33.07 -4.45 -10.29
C GLU A 209 32.08 -3.81 -9.31
N ALA A 210 32.58 -3.14 -8.26
CA ALA A 210 31.73 -2.26 -7.46
C ALA A 210 31.27 -1.06 -8.30
N TRP A 211 32.05 -0.67 -9.31
CA TRP A 211 31.63 0.29 -10.33
C TRP A 211 30.53 -0.28 -11.22
N GLU A 212 30.57 -1.54 -11.63
CA GLU A 212 29.47 -2.19 -12.39
C GLU A 212 28.15 -2.30 -11.59
N ARG A 213 28.16 -2.72 -10.32
CA ARG A 213 26.95 -2.68 -9.48
C ARG A 213 26.49 -1.26 -9.18
N THR A 214 27.41 -0.32 -9.01
CA THR A 214 27.07 1.10 -8.89
C THR A 214 26.48 1.59 -10.20
N GLN A 215 26.98 1.14 -11.35
CA GLN A 215 26.43 1.43 -12.68
C GLN A 215 25.08 0.76 -12.87
N GLU A 216 24.79 -0.41 -12.34
CA GLU A 216 23.45 -1.03 -12.39
C GLU A 216 22.46 -0.27 -11.51
N VAL A 217 22.86 0.16 -10.31
CA VAL A 217 22.01 0.99 -9.44
C VAL A 217 21.83 2.40 -10.03
N VAL A 218 22.89 3.00 -10.55
CA VAL A 218 22.87 4.30 -11.24
C VAL A 218 22.12 4.19 -12.56
N ALA A 219 22.25 3.11 -13.31
CA ALA A 219 21.48 2.84 -14.52
C ALA A 219 20.02 2.56 -14.17
N GLY A 220 19.72 1.85 -13.09
CA GLY A 220 18.36 1.66 -12.59
C GLY A 220 17.73 2.99 -12.15
N LEU A 221 18.47 3.83 -11.43
CA LEU A 221 18.07 5.18 -11.05
C LEU A 221 18.02 6.13 -12.25
N ALA A 222 18.87 5.95 -13.26
CA ALA A 222 18.88 6.73 -14.48
C ALA A 222 17.78 6.26 -15.43
N VAL A 223 17.41 4.99 -15.47
CA VAL A 223 16.26 4.43 -16.19
C VAL A 223 14.99 4.88 -15.50
N PHE A 224 14.92 4.85 -14.18
CA PHE A 224 13.78 5.41 -13.43
C PHE A 224 13.72 6.93 -13.61
N GLY A 225 14.84 7.62 -13.52
CA GLY A 225 14.98 9.05 -13.77
C GLY A 225 14.71 9.43 -15.23
N LYS A 226 15.00 8.53 -16.18
CA LYS A 226 14.73 8.65 -17.61
C LYS A 226 13.27 8.34 -17.90
N ALA A 227 12.64 7.35 -17.29
CA ALA A 227 11.20 7.12 -17.37
C ALA A 227 10.42 8.30 -16.74
N MET A 228 10.97 8.93 -15.71
CA MET A 228 10.45 10.17 -15.12
C MET A 228 10.76 11.42 -15.97
N ARG A 229 11.78 11.39 -16.85
CA ARG A 229 12.20 12.50 -17.74
C ARG A 229 11.68 12.41 -19.16
N GLU A 230 11.52 11.20 -19.69
CA GLU A 230 10.73 10.85 -20.86
C GLU A 230 9.30 11.15 -20.47
N ARG A 231 9.01 12.46 -20.48
CA ARG A 231 7.68 12.98 -20.32
C ARG A 231 6.86 12.23 -21.36
N ALA A 232 5.89 11.45 -20.87
CA ALA A 232 4.87 10.92 -21.74
C ALA A 232 4.40 12.06 -22.68
N PRO A 233 4.07 11.76 -23.95
CA PRO A 233 3.70 12.78 -24.92
C PRO A 233 2.74 13.78 -24.30
N ARG A 234 2.90 15.07 -24.60
CA ARG A 234 1.94 16.07 -24.14
C ARG A 234 0.60 15.78 -24.80
N THR A 235 -0.29 15.17 -24.04
CA THR A 235 -1.68 14.91 -24.42
C THR A 235 -2.60 15.70 -23.49
N SER A 236 -3.89 15.74 -23.82
CA SER A 236 -4.92 16.25 -22.90
C SER A 236 -4.98 15.47 -21.58
N LEU A 237 -4.41 14.26 -21.52
CA LEU A 237 -4.38 13.38 -20.35
C LEU A 237 -3.09 13.56 -19.52
N ASN A 238 -1.98 13.96 -20.15
CA ASN A 238 -0.69 14.13 -19.48
C ASN A 238 -0.39 15.61 -19.17
N VAL A 239 -1.23 16.20 -18.33
CA VAL A 239 -1.13 17.59 -17.86
C VAL A 239 -0.83 17.63 -16.36
N PRO A 240 -0.28 18.74 -15.83
CA PRO A 240 -0.12 18.90 -14.38
C PRO A 240 -1.44 18.69 -13.63
N ILE A 241 -1.43 17.79 -12.65
CA ILE A 241 -2.62 17.41 -11.88
C ILE A 241 -2.71 18.18 -10.54
N LYS A 242 -3.93 18.28 -10.01
CA LYS A 242 -4.19 18.72 -8.63
C LYS A 242 -4.45 17.51 -7.74
N ALA A 243 -4.60 17.71 -6.43
CA ALA A 243 -4.94 16.63 -5.48
C ALA A 243 -6.30 15.97 -5.78
N HIS A 244 -7.23 16.72 -6.35
CA HIS A 244 -8.58 16.22 -6.65
C HIS A 244 -8.54 15.12 -7.71
N ARG A 245 -9.28 14.04 -7.43
CA ARG A 245 -9.49 12.91 -8.34
C ARG A 245 -10.95 12.87 -8.77
N ARG A 246 -11.17 12.54 -10.03
CA ARG A 246 -12.47 12.16 -10.57
C ARG A 246 -12.37 10.71 -11.00
N PHE A 247 -13.37 9.93 -10.63
CA PHE A 247 -13.52 8.56 -11.08
C PHE A 247 -14.81 8.47 -11.86
N ASP A 248 -14.75 7.70 -12.92
CA ASP A 248 -15.91 7.29 -13.69
C ASP A 248 -15.75 5.80 -14.00
N ALA A 249 -16.85 5.13 -14.29
CA ALA A 249 -16.86 3.70 -14.54
C ALA A 249 -17.55 3.42 -15.87
N VAL A 250 -16.90 2.61 -16.69
CA VAL A 250 -17.48 2.05 -17.92
C VAL A 250 -17.65 0.55 -17.69
N GLN A 251 -18.83 0.05 -18.02
CA GLN A 251 -19.11 -1.39 -18.00
C GLN A 251 -18.91 -1.94 -19.40
N ALA A 252 -18.14 -3.02 -19.50
CA ALA A 252 -17.87 -3.71 -20.75
C ALA A 252 -17.89 -5.22 -20.50
N ASP A 253 -18.30 -5.97 -21.53
CA ASP A 253 -18.31 -7.43 -21.47
C ASP A 253 -16.87 -7.98 -21.56
N LEU A 254 -16.46 -8.77 -20.57
CA LEU A 254 -15.11 -9.32 -20.51
C LEU A 254 -14.86 -10.34 -21.65
N GLY A 255 -15.90 -11.03 -22.12
CA GLY A 255 -15.81 -11.91 -23.29
C GLY A 255 -15.40 -11.12 -24.52
N ARG A 256 -16.07 -9.98 -24.75
CA ARG A 256 -15.77 -9.06 -25.84
C ARG A 256 -14.36 -8.48 -25.76
N ILE A 257 -13.90 -8.09 -24.56
CA ILE A 257 -12.52 -7.62 -24.37
C ILE A 257 -11.52 -8.73 -24.74
N LYS A 258 -11.77 -9.97 -24.32
CA LYS A 258 -10.92 -11.13 -24.65
C LYS A 258 -10.92 -11.46 -26.15
N GLU A 259 -12.02 -11.23 -26.86
CA GLU A 259 -12.06 -11.36 -28.32
C GLU A 259 -11.17 -10.34 -29.00
N ILE A 260 -11.25 -9.06 -28.61
CA ILE A 260 -10.40 -7.98 -29.15
C ILE A 260 -8.94 -8.28 -28.87
N LYS A 261 -8.61 -8.66 -27.62
CA LYS A 261 -7.27 -9.09 -27.21
C LYS A 261 -6.69 -10.14 -28.19
N ARG A 262 -7.47 -11.18 -28.48
CA ARG A 262 -7.05 -12.28 -29.38
C ARG A 262 -6.92 -11.82 -30.83
N ALA A 263 -7.75 -10.88 -31.27
CA ALA A 263 -7.75 -10.40 -32.65
C ALA A 263 -6.56 -9.46 -32.96
N PHE A 264 -6.09 -8.69 -31.97
CA PHE A 264 -5.05 -7.66 -32.15
C PHE A 264 -3.71 -7.97 -31.46
N ASP A 265 -3.53 -9.20 -30.98
CA ASP A 265 -2.31 -9.67 -30.26
C ASP A 265 -1.83 -8.71 -29.15
N CYS A 266 -2.77 -8.26 -28.33
CA CYS A 266 -2.49 -7.39 -27.19
C CYS A 266 -2.88 -8.06 -25.86
N THR A 267 -2.80 -7.33 -24.76
CA THR A 267 -3.25 -7.77 -23.44
C THR A 267 -4.65 -7.23 -23.12
N VAL A 268 -5.28 -7.74 -22.06
CA VAL A 268 -6.58 -7.20 -21.58
C VAL A 268 -6.44 -5.74 -21.16
N ASN A 269 -5.25 -5.31 -20.72
CA ASN A 269 -5.02 -3.93 -20.27
C ASN A 269 -4.81 -2.95 -21.43
N ASP A 270 -4.64 -3.45 -22.66
CA ASP A 270 -4.46 -2.63 -23.85
C ASP A 270 -5.78 -2.30 -24.56
N VAL A 271 -6.87 -2.99 -24.18
CA VAL A 271 -8.23 -2.87 -24.74
C VAL A 271 -9.10 -2.04 -23.81
#